data_AF-Q9LC79-F1
#
_entry.id   AF-Q9LC79-F1
#
_cell.length_a   1.000
_cell.length_b   1.000
_cell.length_c   1.000
_cell.angle_alpha   90.00
_cell.angle_beta   90.00
_cell.angle_gamma   90.00
#
_symmetry.space_group_name_H-M   'P 1'
#
loop_
_entity.id
_entity.type
_entity.pdbx_description
1 polymer ?
#
loop_
_entity_poly.entity_id
_entity_poly.type
_entity_poly.pdbx_seq_one_letter_code
_entity_poly.pdbx_strand_id
1 'polypeptide(L)'
;MRTPVSTYRLQIRKGFTLFDAAKTVPYLHSLGVDWVYLSPVLTAEQGSDHGYDVTDPSAVDPERGGPEGLAAVSKAARAAGMGVLIDIVPNHVGVATPAQNPWWWSLLKEGRQSRYAEAFDVDWDLAGGRIRLPVLGSDDDLDQLEIRDGELRYYDHRFPLAEGTYAEGDAPRDVHARQHYELIGWRRADNELNYRRFFAVNTLAGVRVEIPAVFDEAHQEVVRWFREDLADGLRIDHPDGLADPEGYLKRLREVTGGAYLLI
;
A
#
# COMPACT_ATOMS: atom_id res chain seq x y z
N MET A 1 9.76 14.45 23.56
CA MET A 1 9.90 14.11 22.14
C MET A 1 11.35 14.36 21.72
N ARG A 2 12.08 13.32 21.34
CA ARG A 2 13.43 13.45 20.74
C ARG A 2 13.25 13.92 19.29
N THR A 3 14.09 14.84 18.84
CA THR A 3 14.14 15.29 17.43
C THR A 3 15.54 15.05 16.90
N PRO A 4 15.70 14.62 15.64
CA PRO A 4 17.01 14.35 15.07
C PRO A 4 17.78 15.63 14.79
N VAL A 5 19.09 15.63 15.05
CA VAL A 5 20.03 16.68 14.59
C VAL A 5 20.37 16.48 13.11
N SER A 6 20.46 15.23 12.67
CA SER A 6 20.72 14.84 11.28
C SER A 6 20.05 13.51 10.96
N THR A 7 19.70 13.29 9.70
CA THR A 7 19.14 12.03 9.20
C THR A 7 19.94 11.50 8.03
N TYR A 8 20.00 10.18 7.85
CA TYR A 8 20.63 9.54 6.69
C TYR A 8 19.67 8.57 6.01
N ARG A 9 19.28 8.87 4.76
CA ARG A 9 18.30 8.08 3.99
C ARG A 9 18.90 6.77 3.48
N LEU A 10 18.21 5.66 3.75
CA LEU A 10 18.50 4.33 3.26
C LEU A 10 17.34 3.80 2.41
N GLN A 11 17.65 3.37 1.19
CA GLN A 11 16.70 2.73 0.28
C GLN A 11 16.64 1.23 0.58
N ILE A 12 15.64 0.81 1.35
CA ILE A 12 15.40 -0.57 1.74
C ILE A 12 14.68 -1.32 0.62
N ARG A 13 15.30 -2.41 0.17
CA ARG A 13 14.82 -3.28 -0.92
C ARG A 13 15.39 -4.68 -0.74
N LYS A 14 14.97 -5.65 -1.56
CA LYS A 14 15.50 -7.02 -1.53
C LYS A 14 17.03 -7.09 -1.63
N GLY A 15 17.64 -6.20 -2.42
CA GLY A 15 19.10 -6.11 -2.57
C GLY A 15 19.83 -5.31 -1.48
N PHE A 16 19.11 -4.68 -0.55
CA PHE A 16 19.66 -3.95 0.60
C PHE A 16 18.61 -3.96 1.71
N THR A 17 18.62 -5.02 2.51
CA THR A 17 17.56 -5.33 3.47
C THR A 17 17.72 -4.53 4.77
N LEU A 18 16.74 -4.64 5.67
CA LEU A 18 16.84 -4.09 7.03
C LEU A 18 18.02 -4.68 7.82
N PHE A 19 18.39 -5.94 7.56
CA PHE A 19 19.60 -6.53 8.15
C PHE A 19 20.88 -5.87 7.62
N ASP A 20 20.91 -5.48 6.35
CA ASP A 20 22.05 -4.78 5.77
C ASP A 20 22.13 -3.34 6.27
N ALA A 21 20.99 -2.68 6.40
CA ALA A 21 20.90 -1.38 7.08
C ALA A 21 21.45 -1.47 8.51
N ALA A 22 21.09 -2.49 9.29
CA ALA A 22 21.62 -2.70 10.64
C ALA A 22 23.16 -2.82 10.68
N LYS A 23 23.76 -3.51 9.70
CA LYS A 23 25.23 -3.64 9.58
C LYS A 23 25.93 -2.31 9.29
N THR A 24 25.22 -1.33 8.72
CA THR A 24 25.79 0.00 8.39
C THR A 24 25.79 0.97 9.57
N VAL A 25 25.01 0.68 10.62
CA VAL A 25 24.86 1.59 11.78
C VAL A 25 26.20 1.99 12.40
N PRO A 26 27.19 1.10 12.64
CA PRO A 26 28.48 1.52 13.20
C PRO A 26 29.21 2.55 12.33
N TYR A 27 29.14 2.39 11.01
CA TYR A 27 29.71 3.35 10.07
C TYR A 27 28.95 4.67 10.11
N LEU A 28 27.62 4.65 10.06
CA LEU A 28 26.80 5.86 10.11
C LEU A 28 26.97 6.64 11.42
N HIS A 29 27.09 5.93 12.55
CA HIS A 29 27.45 6.54 13.83
C HIS A 29 28.82 7.22 13.76
N SER A 30 29.84 6.55 13.21
CA SER A 30 31.17 7.15 13.05
C SER A 30 31.20 8.37 12.11
N LEU A 31 30.27 8.41 11.15
CA LEU A 31 30.07 9.54 10.24
C LEU A 31 29.39 10.75 10.93
N GLY A 32 28.76 10.55 12.09
CA GLY A 32 28.03 11.58 12.83
C GLY A 32 26.55 11.67 12.49
N VAL A 33 25.96 10.61 11.94
CA VAL A 33 24.50 10.53 11.73
C VAL A 33 23.81 10.37 13.09
N ASP A 34 22.76 11.16 13.35
CA ASP A 34 21.92 10.98 14.54
C ASP A 34 20.85 9.92 14.30
N TRP A 35 20.04 10.02 13.24
CA TRP A 35 19.00 9.04 12.94
C TRP A 35 19.17 8.38 11.56
N VAL A 36 18.95 7.07 11.48
CA VAL A 36 18.74 6.40 10.19
C VAL A 36 17.35 6.71 9.69
N TYR A 37 17.20 7.01 8.40
CA TYR A 37 15.92 7.27 7.76
C TYR A 37 15.64 6.18 6.73
N LEU A 38 14.73 5.27 7.06
CA LEU A 38 14.37 4.12 6.23
C LEU A 38 13.30 4.53 5.21
N SER A 39 13.42 4.03 3.97
CA SER A 39 12.30 4.00 3.01
C SER A 39 11.13 3.16 3.51
N PRO A 40 9.95 3.20 2.84
CA PRO A 40 8.82 2.40 3.28
C PRO A 40 9.18 0.92 3.45
N VAL A 41 8.71 0.32 4.54
CA VAL A 41 9.03 -1.05 4.95
C VAL A 41 7.82 -1.96 5.12
N LEU A 42 6.60 -1.43 5.01
CA LEU A 42 5.39 -2.26 4.95
C LEU A 42 5.40 -3.11 3.68
N THR A 43 4.70 -4.23 3.69
CA THR A 43 4.62 -5.16 2.56
C THR A 43 4.16 -4.42 1.30
N ALA A 44 5.02 -4.44 0.29
CA ALA A 44 4.76 -3.82 -1.00
C ALA A 44 4.59 -4.88 -2.10
N GLU A 45 4.29 -4.41 -3.30
CA GLU A 45 4.25 -5.24 -4.50
C GLU A 45 5.54 -6.08 -4.63
N GLN A 46 5.39 -7.37 -4.92
CA GLN A 46 6.54 -8.27 -5.09
C GLN A 46 7.51 -7.73 -6.14
N GLY A 47 8.79 -7.65 -5.78
CA GLY A 47 9.82 -7.06 -6.64
C GLY A 47 9.91 -5.53 -6.61
N SER A 48 9.10 -4.83 -5.82
CA SER A 48 9.21 -3.38 -5.64
C SER A 48 10.56 -2.97 -5.04
N ASP A 49 11.26 -2.06 -5.71
CA ASP A 49 12.54 -1.50 -5.25
C ASP A 49 12.39 -0.24 -4.37
N HIS A 50 11.16 0.24 -4.14
CA HIS A 50 10.90 1.51 -3.46
C HIS A 50 9.89 1.42 -2.30
N GLY A 51 8.90 0.52 -2.36
CA GLY A 51 7.95 0.26 -1.27
C GLY A 51 6.78 1.24 -1.15
N TYR A 52 6.52 2.07 -2.17
CA TYR A 52 5.41 3.05 -2.16
C TYR A 52 4.09 2.43 -2.65
N ASP A 53 4.18 1.27 -3.28
CA ASP A 53 3.12 0.39 -3.75
C ASP A 53 2.76 -0.64 -2.67
N VAL A 54 2.40 -0.16 -1.47
CA VAL A 54 2.02 -1.00 -0.31
C VAL A 54 0.84 -1.89 -0.67
N THR A 55 0.95 -3.20 -0.52
CA THR A 55 -0.13 -4.16 -0.79
C THR A 55 -0.78 -4.70 0.49
N ASP A 56 -0.03 -4.74 1.59
CA ASP A 56 -0.53 -5.12 2.92
C ASP A 56 0.07 -4.22 4.01
N PRO A 57 -0.73 -3.32 4.60
CA PRO A 57 -0.25 -2.40 5.64
C PRO A 57 -0.10 -3.06 7.02
N SER A 58 -0.46 -4.34 7.18
CA SER A 58 -0.47 -5.03 8.48
C SER A 58 0.86 -5.69 8.85
N ALA A 59 1.84 -5.72 7.94
CA ALA A 59 3.11 -6.41 8.15
C ALA A 59 4.30 -5.69 7.52
N VAL A 60 5.48 -5.85 8.14
CA VAL A 60 6.77 -5.47 7.54
C VAL A 60 7.12 -6.47 6.44
N ASP A 61 7.54 -5.95 5.30
CA ASP A 61 7.80 -6.71 4.10
C ASP A 61 8.86 -7.82 4.33
N PRO A 62 8.53 -9.09 4.08
CA PRO A 62 9.47 -10.20 4.27
C PRO A 62 10.67 -10.13 3.31
N GLU A 63 10.53 -9.63 2.08
CA GLU A 63 11.65 -9.46 1.15
C GLU A 63 12.62 -8.36 1.60
N ARG A 64 12.17 -7.43 2.44
CA ARG A 64 13.00 -6.39 3.07
C ARG A 64 13.62 -6.84 4.40
N GLY A 65 13.35 -8.06 4.85
CA GLY A 65 13.87 -8.65 6.09
C GLY A 65 12.84 -8.80 7.21
N GLY A 66 11.59 -8.42 6.97
CA GLY A 66 10.49 -8.66 7.90
C GLY A 66 10.62 -7.95 9.25
N PRO A 67 9.76 -8.31 10.23
CA PRO A 67 9.76 -7.70 11.55
C PRO A 67 11.08 -7.93 12.30
N GLU A 68 11.78 -9.05 12.06
CA GLU A 68 13.09 -9.35 12.63
C GLU A 68 14.17 -8.39 12.12
N GLY A 69 14.12 -8.05 10.82
CA GLY A 69 15.02 -7.07 10.22
C GLY A 69 14.81 -5.68 10.81
N LEU A 70 13.55 -5.27 10.99
CA LEU A 70 13.23 -3.99 11.63
C LEU A 70 13.74 -3.94 13.07
N ALA A 71 13.54 -5.02 13.83
CA ALA A 71 14.09 -5.13 15.18
C ALA A 71 15.63 -5.09 15.20
N ALA A 72 16.29 -5.68 14.20
CA ALA A 72 17.75 -5.66 14.10
C ALA A 72 18.31 -4.25 13.87
N VAL A 73 17.74 -3.48 12.93
CA VAL A 73 18.20 -2.10 12.67
C VAL A 73 17.88 -1.17 13.84
N SER A 74 16.70 -1.31 14.45
CA SER A 74 16.33 -0.55 15.65
C SER A 74 17.27 -0.83 16.83
N LYS A 75 17.54 -2.11 17.11
CA LYS A 75 18.48 -2.52 18.16
C LYS A 75 19.89 -1.96 17.90
N ALA A 76 20.37 -2.04 16.66
CA ALA A 76 21.68 -1.52 16.29
C ALA A 76 21.75 0.01 16.48
N ALA A 77 20.74 0.75 15.99
CA ALA A 77 20.67 2.21 16.14
C ALA A 77 20.65 2.60 17.61
N ARG A 78 19.79 1.97 18.41
CA ARG A 78 19.68 2.24 19.85
C ARG A 78 20.97 1.94 20.61
N ALA A 79 21.66 0.85 20.28
CA ALA A 79 22.95 0.51 20.88
C ALA A 79 24.05 1.55 20.55
N ALA A 80 23.94 2.24 19.41
CA ALA A 80 24.80 3.34 19.01
C ALA A 80 24.29 4.72 19.51
N GLY A 81 23.21 4.77 20.30
CA GLY A 81 22.60 6.03 20.72
C GLY A 81 21.91 6.81 19.60
N MET A 82 21.72 6.20 18.42
CA MET A 82 21.04 6.77 17.26
C MET A 82 19.51 6.61 17.36
N GLY A 83 18.76 7.22 16.45
CA GLY A 83 17.32 6.99 16.30
C GLY A 83 16.92 6.42 14.93
N VAL A 84 15.65 6.06 14.77
CA VAL A 84 15.07 5.50 13.54
C VAL A 84 13.87 6.33 13.09
N LEU A 85 13.98 6.94 11.90
CA LEU A 85 12.90 7.57 11.16
C LEU A 85 12.41 6.61 10.07
N ILE A 86 11.11 6.35 9.97
CA ILE A 86 10.55 5.45 8.94
C ILE A 86 9.57 6.20 8.04
N ASP A 87 9.72 6.03 6.74
CA ASP A 87 8.76 6.52 5.75
C ASP A 87 7.47 5.68 5.75
N ILE A 88 6.31 6.33 5.73
CA ILE A 88 5.00 5.68 5.61
C ILE A 88 4.16 6.30 4.50
N VAL A 89 3.25 5.52 3.93
CA VAL A 89 2.50 5.87 2.71
C VAL A 89 0.99 5.78 2.98
N PRO A 90 0.38 6.83 3.58
CA PRO A 90 -1.03 6.76 3.99
C PRO A 90 -2.03 7.03 2.87
N ASN A 91 -1.61 7.69 1.79
CA ASN A 91 -2.53 8.18 0.77
C ASN A 91 -3.09 7.06 -0.13
N HIS A 92 -2.30 6.02 -0.39
CA HIS A 92 -2.58 5.06 -1.44
C HIS A 92 -1.95 3.69 -1.17
N VAL A 93 -2.43 2.67 -1.89
CA VAL A 93 -1.92 1.29 -1.87
C VAL A 93 -1.69 0.78 -3.30
N GLY A 94 -0.77 -0.17 -3.45
CA GLY A 94 -0.49 -0.89 -4.69
C GLY A 94 -1.63 -1.81 -5.09
N VAL A 95 -2.07 -1.67 -6.35
CA VAL A 95 -3.13 -2.49 -6.97
C VAL A 95 -2.70 -3.04 -8.35
N ALA A 96 -1.39 -3.04 -8.64
CA ALA A 96 -0.83 -3.57 -9.89
C ALA A 96 -1.16 -5.07 -10.06
N THR A 97 -0.96 -5.85 -8.99
CA THR A 97 -1.40 -7.25 -8.92
C THR A 97 -2.52 -7.36 -7.88
N PRO A 98 -3.81 -7.33 -8.27
CA PRO A 98 -4.92 -7.35 -7.32
C PRO A 98 -4.86 -8.47 -6.28
N ALA A 99 -4.38 -9.66 -6.66
CA ALA A 99 -4.25 -10.80 -5.76
C ALA A 99 -3.23 -10.61 -4.62
N GLN A 100 -2.32 -9.64 -4.71
CA GLN A 100 -1.37 -9.32 -3.64
C GLN A 100 -1.95 -8.35 -2.61
N ASN A 101 -3.03 -7.63 -2.93
CA ASN A 101 -3.65 -6.66 -2.05
C ASN A 101 -5.01 -7.19 -1.55
N PRO A 102 -5.10 -7.70 -0.30
CA PRO A 102 -6.33 -8.31 0.21
C PRO A 102 -7.53 -7.36 0.24
N TRP A 103 -7.29 -6.07 0.49
CA TRP A 103 -8.36 -5.07 0.55
C TRP A 103 -8.95 -4.85 -0.83
N TRP A 104 -8.09 -4.65 -1.83
CA TRP A 104 -8.50 -4.48 -3.21
C TRP A 104 -9.15 -5.75 -3.77
N TRP A 105 -8.59 -6.93 -3.49
CA TRP A 105 -9.17 -8.20 -3.92
C TRP A 105 -10.58 -8.42 -3.36
N SER A 106 -10.80 -8.18 -2.07
CA SER A 106 -12.15 -8.27 -1.48
C SER A 106 -13.09 -7.23 -2.08
N LEU A 107 -12.62 -6.00 -2.32
CA LEU A 107 -13.42 -4.97 -2.97
C LEU A 107 -13.87 -5.40 -4.39
N LEU A 108 -12.96 -5.95 -5.20
CA LEU A 108 -13.30 -6.44 -6.54
C LEU A 108 -14.25 -7.64 -6.50
N LYS A 109 -14.14 -8.50 -5.47
CA LYS A 109 -14.96 -9.70 -5.31
C LYS A 109 -16.38 -9.43 -4.79
N GLU A 110 -16.52 -8.48 -3.88
CA GLU A 110 -17.77 -8.25 -3.12
C GLU A 110 -18.43 -6.89 -3.46
N GLY A 111 -17.74 -6.03 -4.22
CA GLY A 111 -18.22 -4.71 -4.61
C GLY A 111 -18.55 -3.84 -3.39
N ARG A 112 -19.67 -3.11 -3.45
CA ARG A 112 -20.15 -2.24 -2.36
C ARG A 112 -20.43 -2.99 -1.05
N GLN A 113 -20.57 -4.32 -1.07
CA GLN A 113 -20.79 -5.13 0.13
C GLN A 113 -19.48 -5.53 0.82
N SER A 114 -18.32 -5.28 0.19
CA SER A 114 -17.02 -5.52 0.82
C SER A 114 -16.88 -4.70 2.10
N ARG A 115 -16.28 -5.30 3.14
CA ARG A 115 -15.84 -4.56 4.33
C ARG A 115 -14.88 -3.42 4.00
N TYR A 116 -14.21 -3.51 2.84
CA TYR A 116 -13.23 -2.54 2.37
C TYR A 116 -13.80 -1.54 1.37
N ALA A 117 -15.11 -1.57 1.08
CA ALA A 117 -15.72 -0.61 0.15
C ALA A 117 -15.51 0.85 0.59
N GLU A 118 -15.53 1.13 1.90
CA GLU A 118 -15.26 2.47 2.44
C GLU A 118 -13.76 2.81 2.48
N ALA A 119 -12.87 1.82 2.42
CA ALA A 119 -11.43 2.06 2.48
C ALA A 119 -10.90 2.74 1.21
N PHE A 120 -11.58 2.58 0.08
CA PHE A 120 -11.19 3.16 -1.20
C PHE A 120 -12.11 4.31 -1.60
N ASP A 121 -11.53 5.29 -2.29
CA ASP A 121 -12.26 6.44 -2.81
C ASP A 121 -12.75 6.15 -4.23
N VAL A 122 -13.93 5.53 -4.31
CA VAL A 122 -14.58 5.06 -5.56
C VAL A 122 -15.88 5.83 -5.79
N ASP A 123 -15.99 6.48 -6.96
CA ASP A 123 -17.26 6.97 -7.48
C ASP A 123 -18.01 5.82 -8.16
N TRP A 124 -18.84 5.16 -7.38
CA TRP A 124 -19.59 4.00 -7.86
C TRP A 124 -20.70 4.36 -8.85
N ASP A 125 -21.22 5.58 -8.82
CA ASP A 125 -22.36 5.97 -9.66
C ASP A 125 -21.89 6.23 -11.10
N LEU A 126 -20.67 6.74 -11.28
CA LEU A 126 -20.05 7.00 -12.59
C LEU A 126 -19.91 5.74 -13.47
N ALA A 127 -19.82 4.56 -12.87
CA ALA A 127 -19.62 3.28 -13.57
C ALA A 127 -20.74 2.25 -13.29
N GLY A 128 -21.94 2.72 -12.95
CA GLY A 128 -23.12 1.86 -12.81
C GLY A 128 -22.96 0.80 -11.70
N GLY A 129 -22.30 1.15 -10.60
CA GLY A 129 -22.04 0.27 -9.47
C GLY A 129 -20.80 -0.61 -9.62
N ARG A 130 -19.94 -0.39 -10.63
CA ARG A 130 -18.71 -1.16 -10.86
C ARG A 130 -17.45 -0.32 -10.68
N ILE A 131 -16.30 -0.97 -10.57
CA ILE A 131 -14.97 -0.33 -10.57
C ILE A 131 -14.32 -0.51 -11.94
N ARG A 132 -13.92 0.57 -12.60
CA ARG A 132 -13.24 0.52 -13.90
C ARG A 132 -11.74 0.27 -13.73
N LEU A 133 -11.23 -0.80 -14.32
CA LEU A 133 -9.83 -1.22 -14.26
C LEU A 133 -9.18 -1.06 -15.65
N PRO A 134 -8.32 -0.05 -15.87
CA PRO A 134 -7.73 0.26 -17.16
C PRO A 134 -6.53 -0.63 -17.49
N VAL A 135 -6.77 -1.93 -17.69
CA VAL A 135 -5.74 -2.97 -17.86
C VAL A 135 -5.66 -3.54 -19.28
N LEU A 136 -6.72 -3.36 -20.09
CA LEU A 136 -6.76 -3.93 -21.44
C LEU A 136 -5.93 -3.10 -22.43
N GLY A 137 -5.43 -3.72 -23.49
CA GLY A 137 -4.77 -3.01 -24.60
C GLY A 137 -5.77 -2.15 -25.38
N SER A 138 -6.95 -2.71 -25.63
CA SER A 138 -8.17 -2.05 -26.11
C SER A 138 -9.42 -2.74 -25.53
N ASP A 139 -10.60 -2.14 -25.72
CA ASP A 139 -11.87 -2.75 -25.29
C ASP A 139 -12.22 -4.03 -26.08
N ASP A 140 -11.60 -4.25 -27.24
CA ASP A 140 -11.76 -5.47 -28.05
C ASP A 140 -11.04 -6.66 -27.42
N ASP A 141 -10.09 -6.43 -26.50
CA ASP A 141 -9.33 -7.49 -25.83
C ASP A 141 -10.15 -8.30 -24.81
N LEU A 142 -11.43 -7.97 -24.61
CA LEU A 142 -12.36 -8.78 -23.81
C LEU A 142 -12.51 -10.21 -24.32
N ASP A 143 -12.28 -10.44 -25.62
CA ASP A 143 -12.32 -11.79 -26.20
C ASP A 143 -11.08 -12.63 -25.85
N GLN A 144 -10.06 -12.01 -25.24
CA GLN A 144 -8.86 -12.68 -24.73
C GLN A 144 -8.97 -13.09 -23.26
N LEU A 145 -10.12 -12.86 -22.64
CA LEU A 145 -10.37 -13.25 -21.25
C LEU A 145 -10.48 -14.76 -21.11
N GLU A 146 -9.92 -15.28 -20.04
CA GLU A 146 -9.98 -16.69 -19.69
C GLU A 146 -10.49 -16.86 -18.26
N ILE A 147 -11.18 -17.96 -17.99
CA ILE A 147 -11.48 -18.39 -16.63
C ILE A 147 -10.57 -19.55 -16.30
N ARG A 148 -9.76 -19.37 -15.26
CA ARG A 148 -8.80 -20.40 -14.83
C ARG A 148 -8.65 -20.36 -13.33
N ASP A 149 -8.75 -21.53 -12.70
CA ASP A 149 -8.60 -21.70 -11.24
C ASP A 149 -9.60 -20.86 -10.42
N GLY A 150 -10.81 -20.65 -10.96
CA GLY A 150 -11.86 -19.85 -10.29
C GLY A 150 -11.64 -18.34 -10.35
N GLU A 151 -10.78 -17.86 -11.26
CA GLU A 151 -10.46 -16.45 -11.45
C GLU A 151 -10.66 -16.04 -12.91
N LEU A 152 -10.97 -14.76 -13.11
CA LEU A 152 -10.91 -14.14 -14.43
C LEU A 152 -9.46 -13.72 -14.72
N ARG A 153 -8.96 -14.06 -15.90
CA ARG A 153 -7.59 -13.76 -16.32
C ARG A 153 -7.56 -12.98 -17.62
N TYR A 154 -6.61 -12.06 -17.68
CA TYR A 154 -6.21 -11.35 -18.90
C TYR A 154 -4.69 -11.41 -18.96
N TYR A 155 -4.15 -12.32 -19.78
CA TYR A 155 -2.73 -12.69 -19.71
C TYR A 155 -2.33 -13.06 -18.27
N ASP A 156 -1.33 -12.37 -17.72
CA ASP A 156 -0.83 -12.57 -16.35
C ASP A 156 -1.68 -11.86 -15.28
N HIS A 157 -2.59 -10.97 -15.67
CA HIS A 157 -3.49 -10.30 -14.74
C HIS A 157 -4.56 -11.27 -14.23
N ARG A 158 -4.81 -11.21 -12.92
CA ARG A 158 -5.75 -12.09 -12.20
C ARG A 158 -6.76 -11.24 -11.44
N PHE A 159 -8.02 -11.61 -11.53
CA PHE A 159 -9.14 -10.93 -10.87
C PHE A 159 -10.09 -11.94 -10.23
N PRO A 160 -10.71 -11.61 -9.07
CA PRO A 160 -11.65 -12.50 -8.42
C PRO A 160 -12.95 -12.63 -9.23
N LEU A 161 -13.63 -13.75 -9.06
CA LEU A 161 -15.02 -13.89 -9.46
C LEU A 161 -15.94 -13.62 -8.26
N ALA A 162 -16.95 -12.79 -8.44
CA ALA A 162 -18.01 -12.58 -7.47
C ALA A 162 -18.82 -13.87 -7.25
N GLU A 163 -19.29 -14.10 -6.03
CA GLU A 163 -19.99 -15.33 -5.68
C GLU A 163 -21.26 -15.52 -6.53
N GLY A 164 -21.44 -16.74 -7.06
CA GLY A 164 -22.61 -17.08 -7.90
C GLY A 164 -22.60 -16.50 -9.31
N THR A 165 -21.51 -15.87 -9.76
CA THR A 165 -21.45 -15.23 -11.10
C THR A 165 -20.90 -16.11 -12.22
N TYR A 166 -20.38 -17.29 -11.88
CA TYR A 166 -19.76 -18.24 -12.82
C TYR A 166 -20.35 -19.64 -12.68
N ALA A 167 -20.72 -20.23 -13.82
CA ALA A 167 -21.00 -21.65 -13.97
C ALA A 167 -20.10 -22.26 -15.06
N GLU A 168 -19.76 -23.55 -14.92
CA GLU A 168 -18.95 -24.26 -15.90
C GLU A 168 -19.57 -24.16 -17.31
N GLY A 169 -18.77 -23.74 -18.28
CA GLY A 169 -19.21 -23.51 -19.66
C GLY A 169 -19.68 -22.09 -19.99
N ASP A 170 -19.79 -21.19 -19.01
CA ASP A 170 -20.01 -19.76 -19.27
C ASP A 170 -18.85 -19.17 -20.10
N ALA A 171 -19.18 -18.31 -21.05
CA ALA A 171 -18.16 -17.56 -21.79
C ALA A 171 -17.49 -16.52 -20.86
N PRO A 172 -16.14 -16.39 -20.87
CA PRO A 172 -15.42 -15.45 -20.01
C PRO A 172 -15.91 -14.00 -20.08
N ARG A 173 -16.28 -13.54 -21.27
CA ARG A 173 -16.86 -12.20 -21.50
C ARG A 173 -18.20 -12.00 -20.78
N ASP A 174 -19.06 -13.02 -20.78
CA ASP A 174 -20.35 -12.96 -20.09
C ASP A 174 -20.17 -13.01 -18.57
N VAL A 175 -19.19 -13.76 -18.09
CA VAL A 175 -18.81 -13.76 -16.66
C VAL A 175 -18.27 -12.41 -16.25
N HIS A 176 -17.37 -11.82 -17.05
CA HIS A 176 -16.83 -10.47 -16.83
C HIS A 176 -17.95 -9.43 -16.69
N ALA A 177 -18.98 -9.48 -17.54
CA ALA A 177 -20.10 -8.55 -17.49
C ALA A 177 -20.90 -8.59 -16.17
N ARG A 178 -20.80 -9.68 -15.40
CA ARG A 178 -21.49 -9.89 -14.11
C ARG A 178 -20.65 -9.45 -12.90
N GLN A 179 -19.40 -9.05 -13.09
CA GLN A 179 -18.49 -8.71 -11.99
C GLN A 179 -18.75 -7.30 -11.42
N HIS A 180 -18.27 -7.05 -10.20
CA HIS A 180 -18.27 -5.72 -9.59
C HIS A 180 -17.20 -4.78 -10.16
N TYR A 181 -16.45 -5.25 -11.15
CA TYR A 181 -15.44 -4.48 -11.87
C TYR A 181 -15.61 -4.62 -13.37
N GLU A 182 -15.11 -3.63 -14.09
CA GLU A 182 -15.12 -3.55 -15.54
C GLU A 182 -13.68 -3.38 -16.03
N LEU A 183 -13.15 -4.37 -16.76
CA LEU A 183 -11.86 -4.24 -17.41
C LEU A 183 -12.06 -3.38 -18.66
N ILE A 184 -11.27 -2.32 -18.79
CA ILE A 184 -11.36 -1.36 -19.90
C ILE A 184 -9.99 -1.13 -20.52
N GLY A 185 -9.98 -0.63 -21.76
CA GLY A 185 -8.77 -0.19 -22.45
C GLY A 185 -8.04 0.90 -21.67
N TRP A 186 -6.72 0.76 -21.52
CA TRP A 186 -5.92 1.60 -20.63
C TRP A 186 -6.04 3.12 -20.88
N ARG A 187 -6.29 3.53 -22.13
CA ARG A 187 -6.46 4.94 -22.54
C ARG A 187 -7.72 5.58 -21.99
N ARG A 188 -8.73 4.78 -21.61
CA ARG A 188 -9.98 5.29 -21.02
C ARG A 188 -9.79 5.83 -19.60
N ALA A 189 -8.68 5.48 -18.94
CA ALA A 189 -8.33 5.99 -17.61
C ALA A 189 -8.27 7.52 -17.52
N ASP A 190 -7.98 8.20 -18.63
CA ASP A 190 -7.83 9.66 -18.65
C ASP A 190 -9.14 10.41 -18.45
N ASN A 191 -10.28 9.80 -18.80
CA ASN A 191 -11.60 10.47 -18.79
C ASN A 191 -12.71 9.65 -18.12
N GLU A 192 -12.51 8.36 -17.86
CA GLU A 192 -13.57 7.46 -17.40
C GLU A 192 -13.25 6.74 -16.10
N LEU A 193 -12.07 6.94 -15.53
CA LEU A 193 -11.71 6.27 -14.28
C LEU A 193 -12.59 6.76 -13.13
N ASN A 194 -12.97 5.84 -12.24
CA ASN A 194 -13.91 6.11 -11.17
C ASN A 194 -13.37 5.81 -9.76
N TYR A 195 -12.05 5.77 -9.59
CA TYR A 195 -11.42 5.74 -8.27
C TYR A 195 -10.28 6.74 -8.21
N ARG A 196 -10.07 7.36 -7.04
CA ARG A 196 -8.94 8.27 -6.82
C ARG A 196 -7.64 7.48 -6.92
N ARG A 197 -6.62 8.10 -7.51
CA ARG A 197 -5.27 7.54 -7.65
C ARG A 197 -4.22 8.49 -7.11
N PHE A 198 -3.02 7.95 -6.92
CA PHE A 198 -1.82 8.80 -6.80
C PHE A 198 -1.44 9.37 -8.17
N PHE A 199 -1.59 10.67 -8.35
CA PHE A 199 -1.43 11.34 -9.65
C PHE A 199 -2.18 10.60 -10.77
N ALA A 200 -1.50 10.29 -11.87
CA ALA A 200 -2.02 9.53 -13.00
C ALA A 200 -1.55 8.06 -13.01
N VAL A 201 -1.12 7.52 -11.86
CA VAL A 201 -0.62 6.14 -11.76
C VAL A 201 -1.79 5.18 -11.50
N ASN A 202 -2.24 4.47 -12.54
CA ASN A 202 -3.37 3.51 -12.49
C ASN A 202 -3.26 2.47 -11.37
N THR A 203 -2.03 2.07 -11.06
CA THR A 203 -1.72 0.97 -10.13
C THR A 203 -1.60 1.41 -8.67
N LEU A 204 -1.91 2.67 -8.33
CA LEU A 204 -1.90 3.19 -6.96
C LEU A 204 -3.27 3.76 -6.61
N ALA A 205 -4.08 2.97 -5.91
CA ALA A 205 -5.44 3.34 -5.53
C ALA A 205 -5.46 4.15 -4.22
N GLY A 206 -6.20 5.26 -4.21
CA GLY A 206 -6.33 6.14 -3.05
C GLY A 206 -7.11 5.49 -1.91
N VAL A 207 -6.59 5.63 -0.70
CA VAL A 207 -7.19 5.12 0.54
C VAL A 207 -7.80 6.27 1.34
N ARG A 208 -8.90 6.00 2.03
CA ARG A 208 -9.69 6.96 2.82
C ARG A 208 -9.31 6.96 4.29
N VAL A 209 -8.05 7.27 4.59
CA VAL A 209 -7.51 7.29 5.96
C VAL A 209 -8.11 8.37 6.87
N GLU A 210 -8.96 9.26 6.36
CA GLU A 210 -9.80 10.14 7.18
C GLU A 210 -10.83 9.35 8.00
N ILE A 211 -11.26 8.18 7.50
CA ILE A 211 -12.18 7.28 8.20
C ILE A 211 -11.42 6.59 9.35
N PRO A 212 -11.90 6.68 10.61
CA PRO A 212 -11.23 6.07 11.77
C PRO A 212 -10.88 4.60 11.60
N ALA A 213 -11.82 3.76 11.17
CA ALA A 213 -11.58 2.33 11.02
C ALA A 213 -10.51 2.02 9.95
N VAL A 214 -10.46 2.80 8.86
CA VAL A 214 -9.46 2.66 7.80
C VAL A 214 -8.08 3.09 8.30
N PHE A 215 -8.01 4.20 9.05
CA PHE A 215 -6.79 4.63 9.71
C PHE A 215 -6.25 3.55 10.65
N ASP A 216 -7.11 3.01 11.52
CA ASP A 216 -6.74 2.04 12.55
C ASP A 216 -6.18 0.76 11.91
N GLU A 217 -6.85 0.22 10.88
CA GLU A 217 -6.36 -0.98 10.17
C GLU A 217 -5.09 -0.70 9.37
N ALA A 218 -4.98 0.45 8.70
CA ALA A 218 -3.80 0.84 7.92
C ALA A 218 -2.56 1.16 8.77
N HIS A 219 -2.75 1.57 10.03
CA HIS A 219 -1.65 2.01 10.91
C HIS A 219 -1.38 1.04 12.06
N GLN A 220 -2.06 -0.11 12.15
CA GLN A 220 -1.88 -1.05 13.26
C GLN A 220 -0.39 -1.44 13.43
N GLU A 221 0.29 -1.77 12.34
CA GLU A 221 1.71 -2.13 12.36
C GLU A 221 2.61 -0.92 12.64
N VAL A 222 2.28 0.25 12.09
CA VAL A 222 3.00 1.50 12.36
C VAL A 222 2.94 1.85 13.86
N VAL A 223 1.76 1.74 14.48
CA VAL A 223 1.56 1.98 15.92
C VAL A 223 2.34 0.96 16.75
N ARG A 224 2.42 -0.31 16.30
CA ARG A 224 3.24 -1.33 16.95
C ARG A 224 4.70 -0.90 17.04
N TRP A 225 5.25 -0.27 15.99
CA TRP A 225 6.65 0.18 16.00
C TRP A 225 6.95 1.15 17.15
N PHE A 226 6.00 2.01 17.54
CA PHE A 226 6.17 2.92 18.68
C PHE A 226 5.94 2.22 20.01
N ARG A 227 4.94 1.35 20.09
CA ARG A 227 4.66 0.57 21.31
C ARG A 227 5.83 -0.34 21.71
N GLU A 228 6.58 -0.82 20.73
CA GLU A 228 7.69 -1.76 20.90
C GLU A 228 9.06 -1.11 20.70
N ASP A 229 9.13 0.23 20.76
CA ASP A 229 10.39 0.99 20.72
C ASP A 229 11.26 0.75 19.46
N LEU A 230 10.62 0.36 18.35
CA LEU A 230 11.26 0.05 17.06
C LEU A 230 11.54 1.30 16.22
N ALA A 231 10.73 2.36 16.37
CA ALA A 231 10.88 3.62 15.65
C ALA A 231 10.81 4.81 16.60
N ASP A 232 11.49 5.91 16.24
CA ASP A 232 11.50 7.16 17.00
C ASP A 232 10.72 8.29 16.30
N GLY A 233 10.44 8.15 15.01
CA GLY A 233 9.62 9.08 14.25
C GLY A 233 9.18 8.55 12.89
N LEU A 234 8.31 9.32 12.23
CA LEU A 234 7.78 9.02 10.91
C LEU A 234 8.05 10.14 9.91
N ARG A 235 8.35 9.78 8.67
CA ARG A 235 8.17 10.67 7.51
C ARG A 235 6.89 10.25 6.80
N ILE A 236 6.01 11.20 6.52
CA ILE A 236 4.71 10.97 5.91
C ILE A 236 4.83 11.29 4.42
N ASP A 237 4.60 10.29 3.57
CA ASP A 237 4.54 10.51 2.14
C ASP A 237 3.24 11.18 1.71
N HIS A 238 3.37 12.19 0.85
CA HIS A 238 2.28 12.84 0.13
C HIS A 238 1.04 13.20 0.99
N PRO A 239 1.20 13.94 2.10
CA PRO A 239 0.07 14.32 2.96
C PRO A 239 -0.94 15.23 2.25
N ASP A 240 -0.53 15.96 1.22
CA ASP A 240 -1.41 16.84 0.43
C ASP A 240 -2.47 16.07 -0.38
N GLY A 241 -2.32 14.75 -0.56
CA GLY A 241 -3.33 13.90 -1.19
C GLY A 241 -4.44 13.44 -0.25
N LEU A 242 -4.29 13.68 1.06
CA LEU A 242 -5.26 13.27 2.08
C LEU A 242 -6.46 14.21 2.12
N ALA A 243 -7.65 13.67 2.42
CA ALA A 243 -8.87 14.47 2.54
C ALA A 243 -8.87 15.40 3.77
N ASP A 244 -8.26 14.97 4.88
CA ASP A 244 -8.08 15.75 6.10
C ASP A 244 -6.66 15.56 6.66
N PRO A 245 -5.64 16.27 6.10
CA PRO A 245 -4.25 16.11 6.53
C PRO A 245 -4.03 16.60 7.97
N GLU A 246 -4.76 17.61 8.44
CA GLU A 246 -4.64 18.10 9.81
C GLU A 246 -5.18 17.06 10.81
N GLY A 247 -6.37 16.51 10.56
CA GLY A 247 -6.95 15.44 11.37
C GLY A 247 -6.09 14.19 11.37
N TYR A 248 -5.56 13.80 10.21
CA TYR A 248 -4.61 12.69 10.07
C TYR A 248 -3.36 12.88 10.96
N LEU A 249 -2.69 14.03 10.86
CA LEU A 249 -1.48 14.31 11.63
C LEU A 249 -1.73 14.39 13.14
N LYS A 250 -2.89 14.94 13.55
CA LYS A 250 -3.31 14.95 14.96
C LYS A 250 -3.50 13.54 15.51
N ARG A 251 -4.25 12.70 14.80
CA ARG A 251 -4.49 11.30 15.19
C ARG A 251 -3.18 10.51 15.22
N LEU A 252 -2.35 10.65 14.19
CA LEU A 252 -1.05 9.97 14.11
C LEU A 252 -0.15 10.35 15.29
N ARG A 253 -0.09 11.64 15.65
CA ARG A 253 0.66 12.10 16.81
C ARG A 253 0.13 11.52 18.12
N GLU A 254 -1.19 11.39 18.28
CA GLU A 254 -1.80 10.80 19.46
C GLU A 254 -1.42 9.31 19.61
N VAL A 255 -1.64 8.50 18.56
CA VAL A 255 -1.43 7.05 18.62
C VAL A 255 0.05 6.65 18.68
N THR A 256 0.95 7.54 18.27
CA THR A 256 2.42 7.34 18.37
C THR A 256 3.03 7.93 19.63
N GLY A 257 2.22 8.42 20.58
CA GLY A 257 2.73 8.96 21.84
C GLY A 257 3.50 10.27 21.70
N GLY A 258 3.20 11.07 20.67
CA GLY A 258 3.86 12.35 20.43
C GLY A 258 5.17 12.22 19.65
N ALA A 259 5.29 11.24 18.75
CA ALA A 259 6.49 11.01 17.95
C ALA A 259 6.84 12.21 17.05
N TYR A 260 8.11 12.27 16.62
CA TYR A 260 8.55 13.21 15.60
C TYR A 260 7.92 12.85 14.26
N LEU A 261 7.20 13.81 13.65
CA LEU A 261 6.55 13.67 12.35
C LEU A 261 7.18 14.67 11.38
N LEU A 262 7.64 14.17 10.23
CA LEU A 262 8.17 14.94 9.11
C LEU A 262 7.21 14.79 7.92
N ILE A 263 6.76 15.91 7.35
CA ILE A 263 5.98 15.95 6.09
C ILE A 263 6.86 16.45 4.95
#